data_AF-A0A841TDG8-F1
#
_entry.id   AF-A0A841TDG8-F1
#
_cell.length_a   1.000
_cell.length_b   1.000
_cell.length_c   1.000
_cell.angle_alpha   90.00
_cell.angle_beta   90.00
_cell.angle_gamma   90.00
#
_symmetry.space_group_name_H-M   'P 1'
#
loop_
_entity.id
_entity.type
_entity.pdbx_description
1 polymer ?
#
loop_
_entity_poly.entity_id
_entity_poly.type
_entity_poly.pdbx_seq_one_letter_code
_entity_poly.pdbx_strand_id
1 'polypeptide(L)' 'MTPLDEVLERRSKREGKVTPRAVIENLLQAIERGDVETVVFVARQPDGLIKSGWSNTLHTELLGLLECGKNHVLCNMSE' A
#
# COMPACT_ATOMS: atom_id res chain seq x y z
N MET A 1 -18.93 -2.95 2.77
CA MET A 1 -18.00 -3.63 3.70
C MET A 1 -18.85 -4.41 4.67
N THR A 2 -18.49 -5.67 4.92
CA THR A 2 -19.29 -6.54 5.77
C THR A 2 -18.81 -6.46 7.21
N PRO A 3 -19.67 -6.71 8.21
CA PRO A 3 -19.26 -6.82 9.61
C PRO A 3 -18.14 -7.86 9.85
N LEU A 4 -18.02 -8.85 8.96
CA LEU A 4 -16.97 -9.86 9.01
C LEU A 4 -15.58 -9.29 8.68
N ASP A 5 -15.50 -8.35 7.74
CA ASP A 5 -14.24 -7.72 7.32
C ASP A 5 -13.59 -6.95 8.50
N GLU A 6 -14.40 -6.24 9.29
CA GLU A 6 -13.94 -5.51 10.47
C GLU A 6 -13.43 -6.44 11.58
N VAL A 7 -14.06 -7.60 11.75
CA VAL A 7 -13.65 -8.59 12.75
C VAL A 7 -12.30 -9.21 12.37
N LEU A 8 -12.11 -9.57 11.10
CA LEU A 8 -10.86 -10.12 10.57
C LEU A 8 -9.71 -9.12 10.67
N GLU A 9 -10.00 -7.85 10.43
CA GLU A 9 -9.01 -6.79 10.55
C GLU A 9 -8.56 -6.57 12.01
N ARG A 10 -9.51 -6.49 12.95
CA ARG A 10 -9.19 -6.36 14.39
C ARG A 10 -8.38 -7.55 14.90
N ARG A 11 -8.70 -8.76 14.44
CA ARG A 11 -7.94 -9.97 14.76
C ARG A 11 -6.52 -9.93 14.19
N SER A 12 -6.37 -9.52 12.93
CA SER A 12 -5.06 -9.43 12.28
C SER A 12 -4.16 -8.37 12.94
N LYS A 13 -4.74 -7.21 13.32
CA LYS A 13 -4.04 -6.18 14.11
C LYS A 13 -3.55 -6.74 15.47
N ARG A 14 -4.35 -7.59 16.15
CA ARG A 14 -3.94 -8.27 17.41
C ARG A 14 -2.85 -9.32 17.21
N GLU A 15 -2.83 -10.00 16.07
CA GLU A 15 -1.83 -11.02 15.72
C GLU A 15 -0.52 -10.40 15.17
N GLY A 16 -0.38 -9.07 15.18
CA GLY A 16 0.80 -8.38 14.66
C GLY A 16 0.93 -8.43 13.13
N LYS A 17 -0.14 -8.81 12.42
CA LYS A 17 -0.15 -8.87 10.96
C LYS A 17 -0.53 -7.52 10.37
N VAL A 18 0.29 -7.03 9.45
CA VAL A 18 -0.01 -5.83 8.66
C VAL A 18 -1.09 -6.19 7.62
N THR A 19 -2.29 -5.62 7.76
CA THR A 19 -3.39 -5.81 6.82
C THR A 19 -3.31 -4.79 5.68
N PRO A 20 -3.91 -5.06 4.50
CA PRO A 20 -4.00 -4.06 3.43
C PRO A 20 -4.59 -2.74 3.91
N ARG A 21 -5.62 -2.80 4.77
CA ARG A 21 -6.23 -1.60 5.35
C ARG A 21 -5.29 -0.85 6.27
N ALA A 22 -4.54 -1.53 7.13
CA ALA A 22 -3.55 -0.86 7.98
C ALA A 22 -2.48 -0.13 7.15
N VAL A 23 -2.04 -0.72 6.03
CA VAL A 23 -1.10 -0.05 5.09
C VAL A 23 -1.73 1.23 4.53
N ILE A 24 -2.98 1.16 4.06
CA ILE A 24 -3.67 2.32 3.47
C ILE A 24 -3.99 3.38 4.52
N GLU A 25 -4.41 3.01 5.74
CA GLU A 25 -4.66 3.94 6.84
C GLU A 25 -3.39 4.72 7.21
N ASN A 26 -2.24 4.04 7.30
CA ASN A 26 -0.95 4.69 7.54
C ASN A 26 -0.59 5.67 6.42
N LEU A 27 -0.80 5.28 5.16
CA LEU A 27 -0.57 6.15 4.01
C LEU A 27 -1.47 7.38 4.03
N LEU A 28 -2.76 7.21 4.32
CA LEU A 28 -3.72 8.31 4.44
C LEU A 28 -3.29 9.31 5.51
N GLN A 29 -2.89 8.84 6.69
CA GLN A 29 -2.39 9.74 7.75
C GLN A 29 -1.11 10.48 7.35
N ALA A 30 -0.25 9.90 6.52
CA ALA A 30 0.94 10.58 6.01
C ALA A 30 0.58 11.65 4.97
N ILE A 31 -0.42 11.37 4.12
CA ILE A 31 -0.99 12.36 3.18
C ILE A 31 -1.61 13.53 3.96
N GLU A 32 -2.41 13.26 4.99
CA GLU A 32 -3.06 14.29 5.82
C GLU A 32 -2.06 15.18 6.56
N ARG A 33 -0.88 14.64 6.90
CA ARG A 33 0.22 15.39 7.51
C ARG A 33 1.04 16.21 6.50
N GLY A 34 0.85 15.98 5.20
CA GLY A 34 1.65 16.61 4.15
C GLY A 34 3.01 15.95 3.92
N ASP A 35 3.23 14.73 4.42
CA ASP A 35 4.50 14.01 4.29
C ASP A 35 4.63 13.27 2.94
N VAL A 36 3.56 13.27 2.13
CA VAL A 36 3.46 12.52 0.88
C VAL A 36 3.13 13.45 -0.27
N GLU A 37 4.05 13.57 -1.22
CA GLU A 37 3.86 14.37 -2.44
C GLU A 37 3.12 13.61 -3.54
N THR A 38 3.53 12.35 -3.78
CA THR A 38 3.00 11.51 -4.87
C THR A 38 2.83 10.08 -4.39
N VAL A 39 1.77 9.43 -4.88
CA VAL A 39 1.47 8.02 -4.59
C VAL A 39 1.34 7.25 -5.89
N VAL A 40 1.93 6.06 -5.91
CA VAL A 40 1.62 4.98 -6.84
C VAL A 40 1.31 3.72 -6.05
N PHE A 41 0.34 2.92 -6.48
CA PHE A 41 0.04 1.64 -5.86
C PHE A 41 -0.07 0.52 -6.89
N VAL A 42 0.18 -0.69 -6.41
CA VAL A 42 -0.13 -1.95 -7.10
C VAL A 42 -0.89 -2.81 -6.11
N ALA A 43 -2.11 -3.21 -6.48
CA ALA A 43 -2.99 -4.01 -5.65
C ALA A 43 -3.42 -5.28 -6.41
N ARG A 44 -3.42 -6.41 -5.71
CA ARG A 44 -3.98 -7.67 -6.22
C ARG A 44 -5.41 -7.82 -5.76
N GLN A 45 -6.33 -8.00 -6.71
CA GLN A 45 -7.74 -8.25 -6.44
C GLN A 45 -8.00 -9.73 -6.09
N PRO A 46 -9.15 -10.06 -5.47
CA PRO A 46 -9.46 -11.45 -5.10
C PRO A 46 -9.50 -12.43 -6.27
N ASP A 47 -9.81 -11.96 -7.48
CA ASP A 47 -9.79 -12.74 -8.73
C ASP A 47 -8.37 -12.91 -9.31
N GLY A 48 -7.36 -12.35 -8.65
CA GLY A 48 -5.97 -12.39 -9.09
C GLY A 48 -5.58 -11.27 -10.05
N LEU A 49 -6.51 -10.39 -10.46
CA LEU A 49 -6.19 -9.26 -11.32
C LEU A 49 -5.29 -8.26 -10.58
N ILE A 50 -4.30 -7.72 -11.28
CA ILE A 50 -3.46 -6.64 -10.76
C ILE A 50 -4.05 -5.31 -11.22
N LYS A 51 -4.31 -4.43 -10.26
CA LYS A 51 -4.73 -3.06 -10.50
C LYS A 51 -3.68 -2.10 -9.96
N SER A 52 -3.30 -1.13 -10.78
CA SER A 52 -2.45 -0.02 -10.38
C SER A 52 -3.20 1.31 -10.52
N GLY A 53 -2.72 2.32 -9.81
CA GLY A 53 -3.21 3.68 -9.88
C GLY A 53 -2.22 4.64 -9.23
N TRP A 54 -2.36 5.92 -9.52
CA TRP A 54 -1.41 6.94 -9.10
C TRP A 54 -2.03 8.34 -9.02
N SER A 55 -1.37 9.22 -8.26
CA SER A 55 -1.67 10.66 -8.23
C SER A 55 -1.04 11.40 -9.41
N ASN A 56 -1.39 12.67 -9.59
CA ASN A 56 -1.00 13.45 -10.78
C ASN A 56 0.51 13.74 -10.85
N THR A 57 1.25 13.04 -11.71
CA THR A 57 2.70 13.19 -11.94
C THR A 57 3.07 12.62 -13.32
N LEU A 58 4.31 12.81 -13.78
CA LEU A 58 4.75 12.27 -15.08
C LEU A 58 4.86 10.74 -15.06
N HIS A 59 4.53 10.09 -16.18
CA HIS A 59 4.62 8.63 -16.29
C HIS A 59 6.02 8.07 -15.99
N THR A 60 7.08 8.81 -16.34
CA THR A 60 8.47 8.41 -16.05
C THR A 60 8.79 8.42 -14.56
N GLU A 61 8.26 9.38 -13.82
CA GLU A 61 8.44 9.47 -12.36
C GLU A 61 7.71 8.33 -11.65
N LEU A 62 6.53 7.94 -12.15
CA LEU A 62 5.79 6.78 -11.63
C LEU A 62 6.54 5.47 -11.79
N LEU A 63 7.15 5.27 -12.97
CA LEU A 63 7.98 4.09 -13.23
C LEU A 63 9.18 4.07 -12.29
N GLY A 64 9.87 5.20 -12.12
CA GLY A 64 10.96 5.34 -11.16
C GLY A 64 10.52 5.03 -9.73
N LEU A 65 9.37 5.53 -9.30
CA LEU A 65 8.84 5.30 -7.96
C LEU A 65 8.51 3.82 -7.72
N LEU A 66 7.95 3.12 -8.71
CA LEU A 66 7.72 1.68 -8.65
C LEU A 66 9.03 0.89 -8.58
N GLU A 67 10.06 1.31 -9.30
CA GLU A 67 11.39 0.69 -9.25
C GLU A 67 12.04 0.87 -7.88
N CYS A 68 11.97 2.08 -7.31
CA CYS A 68 12.43 2.35 -5.94
C CYS A 68 11.69 1.48 -4.92
N GLY A 69 10.35 1.39 -5.02
CA GLY A 69 9.54 0.55 -4.14
C GLY A 69 9.91 -0.93 -4.24
N LYS A 70 10.10 -1.45 -5.45
CA LYS A 70 10.58 -2.82 -5.69
C LYS A 70 11.94 -3.05 -5.05
N ASN A 71 12.89 -2.14 -5.27
CA ASN A 71 14.23 -2.24 -4.70
C ASN A 71 14.20 -2.23 -3.17
N HIS A 72 13.39 -1.34 -2.57
CA HIS A 72 13.25 -1.26 -1.12
C HIS A 72 12.74 -2.57 -0.50
N VAL A 73 11.74 -3.21 -1.12
CA VAL A 73 11.26 -4.53 -0.69
C VAL A 73 12.36 -5.59 -0.80
N LEU A 74 13.11 -5.62 -1.90
CA LEU A 74 14.19 -6.59 -2.11
C LEU A 74 15.32 -6.42 -1.07
N CYS A 75 15.68 -5.18 -0.73
CA CYS A 75 16.66 -4.90 0.32
C CYS A 75 16.18 -5.40 1.69
N ASN A 76 14.93 -5.10 2.07
CA ASN A 76 14.37 -5.53 3.36
C ASN A 76 14.17 -7.06 3.46
N MET A 77 14.13 -7.78 2.33
CA MET A 77 14.10 -9.25 2.32
C MET A 77 15.48 -9.89 2.52
N SER A 78 16.55 -9.11 2.33
CA SER A 78 17.94 -9.58 2.45
C SER A 78 18.52 -9.34 3.85
N GLU A 79 17.78 -8.68 4.73
CA GLU A 79 18.05 -8.47 6.16
C GLU A 79 17.43 -9.58 7.01
#